data_AF-A0A1I8GBA7-F1
#
_entry.id   AF-A0A1I8GBA7-F1
#
_cell.length_a   1.000
_cell.length_b   1.000
_cell.length_c   1.000
_cell.angle_alpha   90.00
_cell.angle_beta   90.00
_cell.angle_gamma   90.00
#
_symmetry.space_group_name_H-M   'P 1'
#
loop_
_entity.id
_entity.type
_entity.pdbx_description
1 polymer ?
#
loop_
_entity_poly.entity_id
_entity_poly.type
_entity_poly.pdbx_seq_one_letter_code
_entity_poly.pdbx_strand_id
1 'polypeptide(L)'
;SVYKFGFRLDRRPTLHFLPEPVRQWFPVGISYYMHQYYVNFHALLRCLTLHLLGHEMDKDTALEWFREVADCAESDAQELLMVLKFCTDGELLVELIHNHRVSVCEQQETLLEAVKMFSHKTSLSLSVLLLLLLLLLLPMTVSSDQPTPAKRYADCQRSCTTAWNDCYAKLGEKAGEFGAKTSPGGLVCNKQQGDCMAECARKIKAEL
;
A
#
# COMPACT_ATOMS: atom_id res chain seq x y z
N SER A 1 5.16 3.96 5.18
CA SER A 1 5.71 5.31 4.98
C SER A 1 5.00 6.30 5.89
N VAL A 2 5.76 7.20 6.54
CA VAL A 2 5.27 8.28 7.41
C VAL A 2 4.49 9.37 6.68
N TYR A 3 4.51 9.36 5.33
CA TYR A 3 3.85 10.34 4.48
C TYR A 3 2.48 9.87 3.94
N LYS A 4 1.94 8.78 4.49
CA LYS A 4 0.62 8.24 4.10
C LYS A 4 -0.46 8.71 5.05
N PHE A 5 -1.53 9.25 4.50
CA PHE A 5 -2.75 9.55 5.24
C PHE A 5 -3.89 8.69 4.73
N GLY A 6 -4.44 7.85 5.61
CA GLY A 6 -5.56 6.97 5.32
C GLY A 6 -6.87 7.55 5.85
N PHE A 7 -7.95 7.32 5.11
CA PHE A 7 -9.30 7.73 5.52
C PHE A 7 -10.35 6.75 5.00
N ARG A 8 -11.48 6.69 5.71
CA ARG A 8 -12.61 5.84 5.37
C ARG A 8 -13.75 6.67 4.80
N LEU A 9 -14.19 6.33 3.60
CA LEU A 9 -15.29 6.99 2.90
C LEU A 9 -16.06 5.95 2.08
N ASP A 10 -17.38 6.10 1.98
CA ASP A 10 -18.23 5.15 1.24
C ASP A 10 -17.84 5.05 -0.24
N ARG A 11 -17.24 6.11 -0.77
CA ARG A 11 -16.76 6.19 -2.15
C ARG A 11 -15.39 6.85 -2.19
N ARG A 12 -14.62 6.56 -3.24
CA ARG A 12 -13.36 7.22 -3.52
C ARG A 12 -13.60 8.73 -3.65
N PRO A 13 -12.99 9.59 -2.81
CA PRO A 13 -13.19 11.01 -2.94
C PRO A 13 -12.47 11.52 -4.19
N THR A 14 -13.05 12.54 -4.79
CA THR A 14 -12.44 13.26 -5.90
C THR A 14 -11.75 14.50 -5.37
N LEU A 15 -10.43 14.57 -5.49
CA LEU A 15 -9.65 15.72 -5.08
C LEU A 15 -9.65 16.78 -6.20
N HIS A 16 -10.72 17.57 -6.29
CA HIS A 16 -10.94 18.51 -7.41
C HIS A 16 -9.84 19.55 -7.60
N PHE A 17 -9.11 19.89 -6.53
CA PHE A 17 -7.97 20.80 -6.60
C PHE A 17 -6.75 20.21 -7.32
N LEU A 18 -6.69 18.88 -7.52
CA LEU A 18 -5.63 18.24 -8.29
C LEU A 18 -5.89 18.39 -9.80
N PRO A 19 -4.83 18.61 -10.60
CA PRO A 19 -4.93 18.62 -12.06
C PRO A 19 -5.22 17.22 -12.61
N GLU A 20 -5.83 17.16 -13.79
CA GLU A 20 -5.82 15.95 -14.61
C GLU A 20 -4.45 15.81 -15.29
N PRO A 21 -3.86 14.60 -15.38
CA PRO A 21 -4.43 13.30 -15.02
C PRO A 21 -4.20 12.88 -13.56
N VAL A 22 -3.42 13.64 -12.77
CA VAL A 22 -3.00 13.27 -11.41
C VAL A 22 -4.20 12.93 -10.50
N ARG A 23 -5.32 13.64 -10.66
CA ARG A 23 -6.57 13.38 -9.94
C ARG A 23 -7.08 11.94 -10.08
N GLN A 24 -6.84 11.28 -11.21
CA GLN A 24 -7.25 9.90 -11.44
C GLN A 24 -6.41 8.89 -10.68
N TRP A 25 -5.26 9.29 -10.16
CA TRP A 25 -4.30 8.41 -9.48
C TRP A 25 -4.33 8.58 -7.95
N PHE A 26 -5.01 9.61 -7.45
CA PHE A 26 -5.11 9.88 -6.01
C PHE A 26 -6.58 10.11 -5.60
N PRO A 27 -7.02 9.62 -4.43
CA PRO A 27 -6.37 8.61 -3.59
C PRO A 27 -6.48 7.20 -4.20
N VAL A 28 -5.67 6.25 -3.71
CA VAL A 28 -5.76 4.83 -4.08
C VAL A 28 -6.52 4.07 -3.00
N GLY A 29 -7.32 3.07 -3.43
CA GLY A 29 -8.03 2.17 -2.52
C GLY A 29 -7.09 1.13 -1.92
N ILE A 30 -7.35 0.69 -0.69
CA ILE A 30 -6.60 -0.42 -0.10
C ILE A 30 -7.28 -1.73 -0.51
N SER A 31 -6.61 -2.57 -1.31
CA SER A 31 -7.20 -3.72 -2.04
C SER A 31 -8.06 -4.68 -1.20
N TYR A 32 -7.78 -4.78 0.10
CA TYR A 32 -8.46 -5.70 1.03
C TYR A 32 -9.52 -5.03 1.91
N TYR A 33 -9.62 -3.70 1.90
CA TYR A 33 -10.51 -2.95 2.77
C TYR A 33 -11.46 -2.06 1.96
N MET A 34 -12.68 -2.55 1.81
CA MET A 34 -13.78 -1.75 1.25
C MET A 34 -13.87 -0.41 1.98
N HIS A 35 -14.09 0.65 1.21
CA HIS A 35 -14.26 2.03 1.71
C HIS A 35 -13.02 2.63 2.39
N GLN A 36 -11.83 2.04 2.27
CA GLN A 36 -10.58 2.63 2.76
C GLN A 36 -9.70 3.12 1.62
N TYR A 37 -9.25 4.37 1.75
CA TYR A 37 -8.43 5.05 0.77
C TYR A 37 -7.22 5.68 1.46
N TYR A 38 -6.15 5.88 0.71
CA TYR A 38 -4.99 6.60 1.20
C TYR A 38 -4.37 7.54 0.15
N VAL A 39 -3.68 8.54 0.67
CA VAL A 39 -2.80 9.42 -0.08
C VAL A 39 -1.41 9.32 0.52
N ASN A 40 -0.44 8.88 -0.28
CA ASN A 40 0.98 9.08 -0.05
C ASN A 40 1.33 10.49 -0.58
N PHE A 41 1.52 11.43 0.34
CA PHE A 41 1.82 12.82 -0.01
C PHE A 41 3.18 12.99 -0.68
N HIS A 42 4.13 12.10 -0.39
CA HIS A 42 5.43 12.11 -1.06
C HIS A 42 5.29 11.73 -2.54
N ALA A 43 4.56 10.65 -2.83
CA ALA A 43 4.23 10.25 -4.20
C ALA A 43 3.39 11.33 -4.92
N LEU A 44 2.41 11.93 -4.24
CA LEU A 44 1.60 13.00 -4.81
C LEU A 44 2.46 14.22 -5.19
N LEU A 45 3.37 14.65 -4.31
CA LEU A 45 4.25 15.77 -4.59
C LEU A 45 5.15 15.47 -5.79
N ARG A 46 5.78 14.29 -5.85
CA ARG A 46 6.61 13.88 -7.00
C ARG A 46 5.78 13.83 -8.29
N CYS A 47 4.57 13.27 -8.27
CA CYS A 47 3.65 13.27 -9.41
C CYS A 47 3.31 14.68 -9.90
N LEU A 48 3.01 15.60 -8.99
CA LEU A 48 2.70 16.99 -9.34
C LEU A 48 3.93 17.70 -9.93
N THR A 49 5.11 17.51 -9.33
CA THR A 49 6.37 18.07 -9.83
C THR A 49 6.68 17.56 -11.23
N LEU A 50 6.61 16.24 -11.46
CA LEU A 50 6.83 15.64 -12.78
C LEU A 50 5.79 16.11 -13.80
N HIS A 51 4.52 16.21 -13.41
CA HIS A 51 3.45 16.64 -14.31
C HIS A 51 3.56 18.11 -14.72
N LEU A 52 3.83 18.99 -13.76
CA LEU A 52 3.82 20.44 -13.98
C LEU A 52 5.17 20.96 -14.48
N LEU A 53 6.27 20.41 -13.97
CA LEU A 53 7.62 20.92 -14.18
C LEU A 53 8.52 19.92 -14.91
N GLY A 54 8.06 18.70 -15.24
CA GLY A 54 8.92 17.64 -15.77
C GLY A 54 9.68 18.00 -17.05
N HIS A 55 9.21 18.98 -17.83
CA HIS A 55 9.91 19.49 -19.01
C HIS A 55 11.10 20.41 -18.70
N GLU A 56 11.08 21.07 -17.54
CA GLU A 56 12.15 21.93 -17.01
C GLU A 56 13.06 21.17 -16.04
N MET A 57 12.60 20.03 -15.53
CA MET A 57 13.37 19.21 -14.62
C MET A 57 14.59 18.61 -15.31
N ASP A 58 15.69 18.59 -14.56
CA ASP A 58 16.84 17.79 -14.89
C ASP A 58 16.46 16.29 -14.97
N LYS A 59 16.89 15.64 -16.05
CA LYS A 59 16.53 14.25 -16.32
C LYS A 59 17.15 13.29 -15.31
N ASP A 60 18.33 13.61 -14.80
CA ASP A 60 19.02 12.76 -13.83
C ASP A 60 18.29 12.77 -12.49
N THR A 61 17.76 13.93 -12.09
CA THR A 61 16.92 14.06 -10.88
C THR A 61 15.66 13.17 -10.94
N ALA A 62 14.92 13.20 -12.06
CA ALA A 62 13.73 12.37 -12.20
C ALA A 62 14.09 10.87 -12.25
N LEU A 63 15.18 10.53 -12.94
CA LEU A 63 15.66 9.15 -13.04
C LEU A 63 16.12 8.60 -11.69
N GLU A 64 16.77 9.40 -10.86
CA GLU A 64 17.14 9.05 -9.48
C GLU A 64 15.89 8.71 -8.66
N TRP A 65 14.84 9.53 -8.73
CA TRP A 65 13.58 9.23 -8.05
C TRP A 65 12.94 7.92 -8.51
N PHE A 66 13.06 7.58 -9.79
CA PHE A 66 12.54 6.33 -10.32
C PHE A 66 13.34 5.13 -9.82
N ARG A 67 14.67 5.24 -9.78
CA ARG A 67 15.57 4.21 -9.23
C ARG A 67 15.32 3.98 -7.74
N GLU A 68 15.20 5.05 -6.96
CA GLU A 68 14.85 4.97 -5.54
C GLU A 68 13.58 4.14 -5.29
N VAL A 69 12.55 4.32 -6.12
CA VAL A 69 11.30 3.55 -6.01
C VAL A 69 11.47 2.12 -6.51
N ALA A 70 12.23 1.90 -7.59
CA ALA A 70 12.49 0.56 -8.12
C ALA A 70 13.26 -0.32 -7.11
N ASP A 71 14.26 0.27 -6.43
CA ASP A 71 15.13 -0.41 -5.47
C ASP A 71 14.48 -0.62 -4.09
N CYS A 72 13.48 0.20 -3.75
CA CYS A 72 12.81 0.13 -2.45
C CYS A 72 11.73 -0.96 -2.46
N ALA A 73 12.02 -2.13 -1.88
CA ALA A 73 11.08 -3.26 -1.75
C ALA A 73 9.72 -2.91 -1.12
N GLU A 74 9.67 -1.84 -0.32
CA GLU A 74 8.48 -1.36 0.39
C GLU A 74 7.72 -0.25 -0.35
N SER A 75 8.08 0.02 -1.61
CA SER A 75 7.41 1.01 -2.44
C SER A 75 5.95 0.66 -2.67
N ASP A 76 5.10 1.66 -2.51
CA ASP A 76 3.66 1.45 -2.56
C ASP A 76 3.03 1.77 -3.91
N ALA A 77 1.77 1.38 -4.07
CA ALA A 77 1.04 1.50 -5.32
C ALA A 77 1.10 2.90 -5.96
N GLN A 78 1.07 3.99 -5.18
CA GLN A 78 1.15 5.35 -5.73
C GLN A 78 2.56 5.73 -6.17
N GLU A 79 3.59 5.21 -5.50
CA GLU A 79 4.99 5.38 -5.92
C GLU A 79 5.27 4.57 -7.19
N LEU A 80 4.82 3.31 -7.22
CA LEU A 80 4.92 2.45 -8.40
C LEU A 80 4.16 3.04 -9.60
N LEU A 81 2.94 3.52 -9.39
CA LEU A 81 2.13 4.16 -10.43
C LEU A 81 2.81 5.43 -10.97
N MET A 82 3.44 6.22 -10.11
CA MET A 82 4.23 7.39 -10.52
C MET A 82 5.33 6.97 -11.50
N VAL A 83 6.13 5.94 -11.17
CA VAL A 83 7.19 5.47 -12.07
C VAL A 83 6.62 4.94 -13.38
N LEU A 84 5.58 4.10 -13.33
CA LEU A 84 4.92 3.56 -14.53
C LEU A 84 4.36 4.66 -15.45
N LYS A 85 3.96 5.81 -14.89
CA LYS A 85 3.38 6.93 -15.64
C LYS A 85 4.41 7.86 -16.28
N PHE A 86 5.52 8.12 -15.59
CA PHE A 86 6.47 9.16 -15.99
C PHE A 86 7.80 8.62 -16.49
N CYS A 87 8.20 7.42 -16.10
CA CYS A 87 9.47 6.85 -16.52
C CYS A 87 9.40 6.38 -17.99
N THR A 88 10.37 6.80 -18.78
CA THR A 88 10.51 6.38 -20.19
C THR A 88 11.54 5.27 -20.39
N ASP A 89 12.38 5.04 -19.38
CA ASP A 89 13.43 4.01 -19.39
C ASP A 89 12.81 2.62 -19.34
N GLY A 90 12.96 1.86 -20.43
CA GLY A 90 12.34 0.54 -20.55
C GLY A 90 12.96 -0.50 -19.62
N GLU A 91 14.26 -0.44 -19.38
CA GLU A 91 14.96 -1.44 -18.56
C GLU A 91 14.56 -1.26 -17.09
N LEU A 92 14.58 -0.01 -16.62
CA LEU A 92 14.14 0.32 -15.27
C LEU A 92 12.67 -0.05 -15.01
N LEU A 93 11.81 0.10 -16.01
CA LEU A 93 10.40 -0.28 -15.91
C LEU A 93 10.21 -1.80 -15.85
N VAL A 94 11.00 -2.57 -16.60
CA VAL A 94 10.98 -4.04 -16.51
C VAL A 94 11.48 -4.49 -15.14
N GLU A 95 12.55 -3.87 -14.63
CA GLU A 95 13.09 -4.13 -13.31
C GLU A 95 12.07 -3.82 -12.21
N LEU A 96 11.44 -2.63 -12.26
CA LEU A 96 10.36 -2.24 -11.35
C LEU A 96 9.26 -3.30 -11.31
N ILE A 97 8.76 -3.73 -12.48
CA ILE A 97 7.68 -4.71 -12.56
C ILE A 97 8.13 -6.08 -12.03
N HIS A 98 9.35 -6.50 -12.34
CA HIS A 98 9.88 -7.76 -11.85
C HIS A 98 10.00 -7.78 -10.32
N ASN A 99 10.58 -6.72 -9.75
CA ASN A 99 10.84 -6.59 -8.32
C ASN A 99 9.54 -6.39 -7.53
N HIS A 100 8.56 -5.69 -8.11
CA HIS A 100 7.29 -5.33 -7.45
C HIS A 100 6.07 -6.08 -7.99
N ARG A 101 6.27 -7.23 -8.64
CA ARG A 101 5.21 -7.95 -9.39
C ARG A 101 3.92 -8.17 -8.60
N VAL A 102 4.02 -8.46 -7.31
CA VAL A 102 2.84 -8.69 -6.45
C VAL A 102 2.09 -7.38 -6.25
N SER A 103 2.77 -6.34 -5.76
CA SER A 103 2.20 -5.01 -5.52
C SER A 103 1.61 -4.38 -6.79
N VAL A 104 2.27 -4.57 -7.94
CA VAL A 104 1.78 -4.10 -9.24
C VAL A 104 0.46 -4.79 -9.64
N CYS A 105 0.33 -6.09 -9.36
CA CYS A 105 -0.87 -6.87 -9.70
C CYS A 105 -2.01 -6.71 -8.69
N GLU A 106 -1.72 -6.36 -7.44
CA GLU A 106 -2.74 -6.17 -6.38
C GLU A 106 -3.60 -4.92 -6.58
N GLN A 107 -3.15 -3.98 -7.41
CA GLN A 107 -3.78 -2.67 -7.60
C GLN A 107 -4.15 -2.48 -9.08
N GLN A 108 -5.43 -2.15 -9.32
CA GLN A 108 -5.99 -2.12 -10.66
C GLN A 108 -5.28 -1.09 -11.54
N GLU A 109 -4.98 0.09 -11.01
CA GLU A 109 -4.35 1.18 -11.74
C GLU A 109 -2.91 0.84 -12.16
N THR A 110 -2.09 0.25 -11.28
CA THR A 110 -0.72 -0.15 -11.60
C THR A 110 -0.70 -1.30 -12.60
N LEU A 111 -1.60 -2.29 -12.45
CA LEU A 111 -1.72 -3.41 -13.38
C LEU A 111 -2.08 -2.92 -14.78
N LEU A 112 -3.07 -2.02 -14.89
CA LEU A 112 -3.52 -1.51 -16.19
C LEU A 112 -2.39 -0.77 -16.92
N GLU A 113 -1.59 0.03 -16.21
CA GLU A 113 -0.46 0.73 -16.80
C GLU A 113 0.68 -0.20 -17.20
N ALA A 114 1.02 -1.17 -16.36
CA ALA A 114 2.00 -2.19 -16.73
C ALA A 114 1.59 -2.93 -18.02
N VAL A 115 0.33 -3.36 -18.12
CA VAL A 115 -0.20 -4.02 -19.32
C VAL A 115 -0.15 -3.11 -20.55
N LYS A 116 -0.53 -1.84 -20.43
CA LYS A 116 -0.44 -0.87 -21.54
C LYS A 116 0.99 -0.72 -22.04
N MET A 117 1.96 -0.65 -21.15
CA MET A 117 3.36 -0.51 -21.53
C MET A 117 3.85 -1.74 -22.33
N PHE A 118 3.48 -2.94 -21.90
CA PHE A 118 3.79 -4.16 -22.65
C PHE A 118 3.05 -4.25 -24.00
N SER A 119 1.88 -3.64 -24.13
CA SER A 119 1.14 -3.61 -25.41
C SER A 119 1.75 -2.67 -26.46
N HIS A 120 2.46 -1.62 -26.03
CA HIS A 120 2.89 -0.54 -26.91
C HIS A 120 4.36 -0.68 -27.39
N LYS A 121 5.20 -1.44 -26.68
CA LYS A 121 6.67 -1.44 -26.90
C LYS A 121 7.22 -2.55 -27.81
N THR A 122 6.45 -3.57 -28.20
CA THR A 122 6.73 -4.47 -29.35
C THR A 122 5.70 -5.59 -29.43
N SER A 123 5.56 -6.17 -30.62
CA SER A 123 5.01 -7.50 -30.90
C SER A 123 5.49 -8.54 -29.87
N LEU A 124 4.89 -8.59 -28.69
CA LEU A 124 4.97 -9.75 -27.83
C LEU A 124 4.24 -10.86 -28.57
N SER A 125 5.01 -11.86 -29.02
CA SER A 125 4.47 -13.14 -29.46
C SER A 125 3.37 -13.56 -28.50
N LEU A 126 2.27 -14.10 -29.04
CA LEU A 126 1.13 -14.60 -28.28
C LEU A 126 1.55 -15.36 -27.02
N SER A 127 2.70 -16.06 -27.07
CA SER A 127 3.30 -16.79 -25.95
C SER A 127 3.66 -15.96 -24.71
N VAL A 128 4.09 -14.69 -24.83
CA VAL A 128 4.42 -13.86 -23.65
C VAL A 128 3.16 -13.27 -23.03
N LEU A 129 2.20 -12.86 -23.86
CA LEU A 129 0.87 -12.45 -23.40
C LEU A 129 0.15 -13.62 -22.71
N LEU A 130 0.28 -14.82 -23.28
CA LEU A 130 -0.24 -16.08 -22.72
C LEU A 130 0.47 -16.44 -21.42
N LEU A 131 1.78 -16.21 -21.28
CA LEU A 131 2.54 -16.41 -20.04
C LEU A 131 2.10 -15.45 -18.93
N LEU A 132 1.86 -14.18 -19.26
CA LEU A 132 1.29 -13.20 -18.32
C LEU A 132 -0.14 -13.57 -17.93
N LEU A 133 -0.98 -14.01 -18.88
CA LEU A 133 -2.32 -14.55 -18.59
C LEU A 133 -2.28 -15.85 -17.78
N LEU A 134 -1.32 -16.75 -18.03
CA LEU A 134 -1.09 -17.97 -17.26
C LEU A 134 -0.60 -17.66 -15.84
N LEU A 135 0.23 -16.63 -15.67
CA LEU A 135 0.64 -16.10 -14.37
C LEU A 135 -0.52 -15.45 -13.61
N LEU A 136 -1.49 -14.85 -14.32
CA LEU A 136 -2.72 -14.29 -13.76
C LEU A 136 -3.80 -15.36 -13.46
N LEU A 137 -3.78 -16.49 -14.16
CA LEU A 137 -4.73 -17.60 -14.02
C LEU A 137 -4.22 -18.75 -13.14
N LEU A 138 -2.93 -18.77 -12.81
CA LEU A 138 -2.43 -19.61 -11.73
C LEU A 138 -3.18 -19.17 -10.47
N PRO A 139 -4.03 -20.03 -9.87
CA PRO A 139 -4.55 -19.71 -8.55
C PRO A 139 -3.33 -19.46 -7.67
N MET A 140 -3.38 -18.41 -6.85
CA MET A 140 -2.40 -18.14 -5.81
C MET A 140 -2.45 -19.29 -4.78
N THR A 141 -2.16 -20.52 -5.17
CA THR A 141 -1.89 -21.62 -4.28
C THR A 141 -0.42 -21.52 -3.89
N VAL A 142 -0.07 -20.40 -3.25
CA VAL A 142 0.94 -20.45 -2.21
C VAL A 142 0.28 -21.23 -1.08
N SER A 143 0.33 -22.56 -1.18
CA SER A 143 0.18 -23.44 -0.02
C SER A 143 1.46 -23.31 0.80
N SER A 144 1.67 -22.12 1.36
CA SER A 144 2.56 -21.96 2.50
C SER A 144 1.72 -22.31 3.70
N ASP A 145 1.95 -23.50 4.24
CA ASP A 145 1.39 -23.95 5.53
C ASP A 145 1.86 -23.05 6.70
N GLN A 146 2.74 -22.07 6.42
CA GLN A 146 3.16 -21.04 7.34
C GLN A 146 2.38 -19.74 7.10
N PRO A 147 1.67 -19.21 8.11
CA PRO A 147 1.00 -17.91 8.01
C PRO A 147 2.03 -16.79 7.80
N THR A 148 1.74 -15.90 6.86
CA THR A 148 2.58 -14.73 6.57
C THR A 148 2.77 -13.85 7.81
N PRO A 149 3.85 -13.05 7.90
CA PRO A 149 4.06 -12.09 9.00
C PRO A 149 2.83 -11.19 9.23
N ALA A 150 2.17 -10.76 8.15
CA ALA A 150 0.94 -9.97 8.21
C ALA A 150 -0.23 -10.73 8.84
N LYS A 151 -0.44 -12.00 8.49
CA LYS A 151 -1.50 -12.85 9.07
C LYS A 151 -1.24 -13.13 10.55
N ARG A 152 0.01 -13.43 10.93
CA ARG A 152 0.41 -13.64 12.33
C ARG A 152 0.21 -12.37 13.18
N TYR A 153 0.55 -11.21 12.63
CA TYR A 153 0.28 -9.93 13.30
C TYR A 153 -1.22 -9.70 13.49
N ALA A 154 -2.03 -9.96 12.45
CA ALA A 154 -3.48 -9.80 12.51
C ALA A 154 -4.14 -10.72 13.55
N ASP A 155 -3.70 -11.98 13.66
CA ASP A 155 -4.21 -12.91 14.66
C ASP A 155 -3.79 -12.50 16.09
N CYS A 156 -2.56 -12.01 16.27
CA CYS A 156 -2.08 -11.47 17.54
C CYS A 156 -2.88 -10.22 17.96
N GLN A 157 -3.09 -9.29 17.03
CA GLN A 157 -3.89 -8.09 17.23
C GLN A 157 -5.34 -8.43 17.61
N ARG A 158 -5.94 -9.45 16.99
CA ARG A 158 -7.29 -9.91 17.33
C ARG A 158 -7.36 -10.37 18.78
N SER A 159 -6.37 -11.16 19.23
CA SER A 159 -6.28 -11.62 20.61
C SER A 159 -6.16 -10.46 21.61
N CYS A 160 -5.25 -9.51 21.35
CA CYS A 160 -5.12 -8.31 22.19
C CYS A 160 -6.42 -7.50 22.24
N THR A 161 -7.07 -7.29 21.09
CA THR A 161 -8.34 -6.55 21.01
C THR A 161 -9.46 -7.23 21.80
N THR A 162 -9.54 -8.57 21.76
CA THR A 162 -10.49 -9.33 22.59
C THR A 162 -10.22 -9.11 24.08
N ALA A 163 -8.97 -9.25 24.51
CA ALA A 163 -8.59 -9.02 25.92
C ALA A 163 -8.87 -7.58 26.38
N TRP A 164 -8.66 -6.59 25.51
CA TRP A 164 -8.97 -5.19 25.77
C TRP A 164 -10.47 -4.97 25.96
N ASN A 165 -11.31 -5.54 25.08
CA ASN A 165 -12.76 -5.48 25.22
C ASN A 165 -13.24 -6.16 26.52
N ASP A 166 -12.69 -7.31 26.87
CA ASP A 166 -13.02 -8.02 28.11
C ASP A 166 -12.61 -7.22 29.36
N CYS A 167 -11.49 -6.50 29.29
CA CYS A 167 -11.03 -5.61 30.37
C CYS A 167 -12.03 -4.48 30.62
N TYR A 168 -12.48 -3.81 29.56
CA TYR A 168 -13.50 -2.76 29.65
C TYR A 168 -14.86 -3.30 30.12
N ALA A 169 -15.25 -4.48 29.63
CA ALA A 169 -16.50 -5.13 30.04
C ALA A 169 -16.56 -5.40 31.56
N LYS A 170 -15.43 -5.77 32.18
CA LYS A 170 -15.32 -5.94 33.65
C LYS A 170 -15.51 -4.64 34.43
N LEU A 171 -15.27 -3.50 33.80
CA LEU A 171 -15.48 -2.18 34.38
C LEU A 171 -16.91 -1.66 34.14
N GLY A 172 -17.74 -2.39 33.40
CA GLY A 172 -19.05 -1.90 32.94
C GLY A 172 -18.94 -0.80 31.89
N GLU A 173 -17.78 -0.65 31.26
CA GLU A 173 -17.48 0.38 30.27
C GLU A 173 -17.33 -0.25 28.87
N LYS A 174 -17.42 0.56 27.81
CA LYS A 174 -17.07 0.12 26.46
C LYS A 174 -15.72 0.67 26.04
N ALA A 175 -14.91 -0.22 25.46
CA ALA A 175 -13.62 0.12 24.90
C ALA A 175 -13.78 1.16 23.77
N GLY A 176 -12.95 2.21 23.78
CA GLY A 176 -12.96 3.27 22.77
C GLY A 176 -14.02 4.38 22.95
N GLU A 177 -14.89 4.28 23.95
CA GLU A 177 -15.98 5.27 24.15
C GLU A 177 -15.50 6.56 24.84
N PHE A 178 -14.45 6.50 25.65
CA PHE A 178 -14.10 7.60 26.57
C PHE A 178 -12.85 8.42 26.22
N GLY A 179 -12.07 8.04 25.20
CA GLY A 179 -10.92 8.83 24.73
C GLY A 179 -10.04 9.40 25.86
N ALA A 180 -9.94 10.74 25.94
CA ALA A 180 -9.17 11.45 26.99
C ALA A 180 -9.84 11.52 28.38
N LYS A 181 -11.09 11.06 28.51
CA LYS A 181 -11.89 11.01 29.75
C LYS A 181 -12.04 9.58 30.29
N THR A 182 -11.18 8.67 29.88
CA THR A 182 -11.15 7.29 30.35
C THR A 182 -10.98 7.23 31.87
N SER A 183 -11.70 6.31 32.52
CA SER A 183 -11.60 6.08 33.96
C SER A 183 -10.21 5.55 34.36
N PRO A 184 -9.83 5.62 35.64
CA PRO A 184 -8.58 5.00 36.11
C PRO A 184 -8.47 3.51 35.75
N GLY A 185 -9.59 2.78 35.75
CA GLY A 185 -9.65 1.38 35.32
C GLY A 185 -9.41 1.24 33.80
N GLY A 186 -10.03 2.07 32.99
CA GLY A 186 -9.83 2.03 31.54
C GLY A 186 -8.40 2.45 31.13
N LEU A 187 -7.71 3.30 31.91
CA LEU A 187 -6.29 3.60 31.70
C LEU A 187 -5.42 2.35 31.84
N VAL A 188 -5.73 1.49 32.82
CA VAL A 188 -5.06 0.19 32.99
C VAL A 188 -5.32 -0.72 31.80
N CYS A 189 -6.57 -0.81 31.32
CA CYS A 189 -6.91 -1.58 30.12
C CYS A 189 -6.18 -1.07 28.87
N ASN A 190 -6.09 0.26 28.68
CA ASN A 190 -5.37 0.87 27.55
C ASN A 190 -3.87 0.59 27.61
N LYS A 191 -3.27 0.67 28.80
CA LYS A 191 -1.87 0.31 28.99
C LYS A 191 -1.62 -1.16 28.63
N GLN A 192 -2.46 -2.08 29.13
CA GLN A 192 -2.35 -3.51 28.83
C GLN A 192 -2.49 -3.79 27.33
N GLN A 193 -3.38 -3.08 26.64
CA GLN A 193 -3.51 -3.17 25.19
C GLN A 193 -2.24 -2.69 24.48
N GLY A 194 -1.66 -1.57 24.91
CA GLY A 194 -0.38 -1.07 24.37
C GLY A 194 0.76 -2.08 24.56
N ASP A 195 0.89 -2.65 25.76
CA ASP A 195 1.89 -3.67 26.08
C ASP A 195 1.71 -4.92 25.21
N CYS A 196 0.46 -5.39 25.02
CA CYS A 196 0.14 -6.54 24.18
C CYS A 196 0.47 -6.30 22.70
N MET A 197 0.13 -5.12 22.18
CA MET A 197 0.42 -4.77 20.78
C MET A 197 1.93 -4.58 20.52
N ALA A 198 2.67 -4.07 21.51
CA ALA A 198 4.14 -4.00 21.44
C ALA A 198 4.77 -5.39 21.41
N GLU A 199 4.22 -6.36 22.16
CA GLU A 199 4.63 -7.76 22.11
C GLU A 199 4.41 -8.38 20.72
N CYS A 200 3.24 -8.16 20.13
CA CYS A 200 2.93 -8.61 18.78
C CYS A 200 3.94 -8.07 17.77
N ALA A 201 4.23 -6.77 17.82
CA ALA A 201 5.19 -6.15 16.93
C ALA A 201 6.62 -6.71 17.11
N ARG A 202 7.05 -6.94 18.36
CA ARG A 202 8.37 -7.50 18.65
C ARG A 202 8.54 -8.92 18.13
N LYS A 203 7.53 -9.78 18.28
CA LYS A 203 7.57 -11.16 17.77
C LYS A 203 7.69 -11.20 16.24
N ILE A 204 6.94 -10.35 15.55
CA ILE A 204 7.00 -10.29 14.08
C ILE A 204 8.31 -9.70 13.58
N LYS A 205 8.86 -8.69 14.27
CA LYS A 205 10.15 -8.08 13.90
C LYS A 205 11.35 -9.02 14.07
N ALA A 206 11.28 -9.96 15.02
CA ALA A 206 12.36 -10.94 15.23
C ALA A 206 12.43 -12.03 14.14
N GLU A 207 11.42 -12.09 13.27
CA GLU A 207 11.27 -13.11 12.22
C GLU A 207 11.50 -12.55 10.80
N LEU A 208 11.79 -11.25 10.69
CA LEU A 208 12.15 -10.52 9.45
C LEU A 208 13.66 -10.31 9.42
#